data_AF-A0A921AVJ7-F1
#
_entry.id   AF-A0A921AVJ7-F1
#
_cell.length_a   1.000
_cell.length_b   1.000
_cell.length_c   1.000
_cell.angle_alpha   90.00
_cell.angle_beta   90.00
_cell.angle_gamma   90.00
#
_symmetry.space_group_name_H-M   'P 1'
#
loop_
_entity.id
_entity.type
_entity.pdbx_description
1 polymer ?
#
loop_
_entity_poly.entity_id
_entity_poly.type
_entity_poly.pdbx_seq_one_letter_code
_entity_poly.pdbx_strand_id
1 'polypeptide(L)' 'DPSHQFIDTDMGQPQCPHPCDGMRQFMTELEKAGCSRKKIRSLTHDVPAFLLGLQEKPSGC' A
#
# COMPACT_ATOMS: atom_id res chain seq x y z
N ASP A 1 2.07 12.54 10.36
CA ASP A 1 0.73 12.61 9.76
C ASP A 1 0.50 11.32 8.96
N PRO A 2 -0.49 10.46 9.30
CA PRO A 2 -0.78 9.23 8.55
C PRO A 2 -1.05 9.46 7.06
N SER A 3 -1.50 10.65 6.65
CA SER A 3 -1.71 11.01 5.24
C SER A 3 -0.41 11.24 4.45
N HIS A 4 0.75 11.10 5.09
CA HIS A 4 2.07 11.17 4.48
C HIS A 4 2.88 9.88 4.75
N GLN A 5 2.20 8.79 5.10
CA GLN A 5 2.81 7.49 5.32
C GLN A 5 2.28 6.49 4.29
N PHE A 6 3.18 5.74 3.67
CA PHE A 6 2.85 4.65 2.78
C PHE A 6 3.80 3.47 3.05
N ILE A 7 3.43 2.30 2.53
CA ILE A 7 4.28 1.10 2.60
C ILE A 7 4.56 0.62 1.18
N ASP A 8 5.81 0.32 0.90
CA ASP A 8 6.23 -0.41 -0.29
C ASP A 8 6.81 -1.78 0.11
N THR A 9 7.01 -2.64 -0.89
CA THR A 9 7.53 -3.99 -0.71
C THR A 9 8.95 -4.18 -1.25
N ASP A 10 9.56 -3.12 -1.80
CA ASP A 10 10.84 -3.13 -2.53
C ASP A 10 10.99 -4.28 -3.55
N MET A 11 9.87 -4.73 -4.14
CA MET A 11 9.86 -5.84 -5.10
C MET A 11 10.10 -5.35 -6.54
N GLY A 12 10.52 -6.28 -7.41
CA GLY A 12 10.93 -5.98 -8.79
C GLY A 12 12.44 -5.96 -9.02
N GLN A 13 13.23 -6.23 -7.98
CA GLN A 13 14.66 -6.49 -8.11
C GLN A 13 14.91 -7.90 -8.72
N PRO A 14 16.09 -8.15 -9.31
CA PRO A 14 16.46 -9.49 -9.76
C PRO A 14 16.30 -10.49 -8.61
N GLN A 15 15.62 -11.62 -8.88
CA GLN A 15 15.27 -12.68 -7.91
C GLN A 15 14.05 -12.41 -7.01
N CYS A 16 13.42 -11.23 -7.07
CA CYS A 16 12.15 -10.96 -6.40
C CYS A 16 10.95 -11.39 -7.27
N PRO A 17 9.78 -11.65 -6.65
CA PRO A 17 8.53 -11.78 -7.37
C PRO A 17 8.23 -10.56 -8.25
N HIS A 18 7.39 -10.75 -9.27
CA HIS A 18 6.86 -9.64 -10.04
C HIS A 18 6.20 -8.62 -9.09
N PRO A 19 6.42 -7.29 -9.22
CA PRO A 19 5.97 -6.29 -8.26
C PRO A 19 4.48 -6.39 -7.89
N CYS A 20 3.62 -6.63 -8.88
CA CYS A 20 2.18 -6.79 -8.64
C CYS A 20 1.84 -8.03 -7.80
N ASP A 21 2.56 -9.13 -7.99
CA ASP A 21 2.33 -10.36 -7.21
C ASP A 21 2.80 -10.18 -5.78
N GLY A 22 3.95 -9.51 -5.62
CA GLY A 22 4.46 -9.06 -4.34
C GLY A 22 3.49 -8.23 -3.53
N MET A 23 2.92 -7.19 -4.15
CA MET A 23 1.93 -6.34 -3.49
C MET A 23 0.66 -7.10 -3.12
N ARG A 24 0.17 -8.03 -3.97
CA ARG A 24 -1.00 -8.88 -3.64
C ARG A 24 -0.73 -9.77 -2.44
N GLN A 25 0.43 -10.41 -2.40
CA GLN A 25 0.84 -11.24 -1.27
C GLN A 25 0.96 -10.41 0.00
N PHE A 26 1.65 -9.28 -0.06
CA PHE A 26 1.82 -8.36 1.06
C PHE A 26 0.48 -7.92 1.67
N MET A 27 -0.47 -7.45 0.85
CA MET A 27 -1.80 -7.06 1.32
C MET A 27 -2.55 -8.23 1.96
N THR A 28 -2.45 -9.43 1.36
CA THR A 28 -3.11 -10.65 1.86
C THR A 28 -2.57 -11.06 3.24
N GLU A 29 -1.25 -11.02 3.44
CA GLU A 29 -0.65 -11.39 4.72
C GLU A 29 -0.93 -10.36 5.81
N LEU A 30 -1.02 -9.07 5.48
CA LEU A 30 -1.48 -8.04 6.43
C LEU A 30 -2.94 -8.25 6.85
N GLU A 31 -3.84 -8.60 5.92
CA GLU A 31 -5.23 -8.93 6.25
C GLU A 31 -5.30 -10.13 7.20
N LYS A 32 -4.52 -11.20 6.94
CA LYS A 32 -4.42 -12.38 7.82
C LYS A 32 -3.88 -12.04 9.21
N ALA A 33 -2.98 -11.06 9.29
CA ALA A 33 -2.45 -10.55 10.56
C ALA A 33 -3.43 -9.63 11.32
N GLY A 34 -4.64 -9.40 10.79
CA GLY A 34 -5.70 -8.61 11.44
C GLY A 34 -5.69 -7.12 11.10
N CYS A 35 -4.90 -6.69 10.11
CA CYS A 35 -4.97 -5.31 9.64
C CYS A 35 -6.26 -5.08 8.86
N SER A 36 -6.93 -3.95 9.12
CA SER A 36 -8.17 -3.64 8.42
C SER A 36 -7.91 -3.37 6.94
N ARG A 37 -8.75 -3.94 6.07
CA ARG A 37 -8.67 -3.74 4.62
C ARG A 37 -8.71 -2.25 4.23
N LYS A 38 -9.47 -1.44 4.97
CA LYS A 38 -9.49 0.03 4.81
C LYS A 38 -8.11 0.65 5.05
N LYS A 39 -7.41 0.25 6.12
CA LYS A 39 -6.08 0.76 6.45
C LYS A 39 -5.03 0.29 5.45
N ILE A 40 -5.09 -0.97 5.04
CA ILE A 40 -4.20 -1.52 4.00
C ILE A 40 -4.35 -0.72 2.71
N ARG A 41 -5.58 -0.57 2.20
CA ARG A 41 -5.85 0.24 1.00
C ARG A 41 -5.34 1.67 1.14
N SER A 42 -5.54 2.29 2.29
CA SER A 42 -5.04 3.66 2.54
C SER A 42 -3.51 3.74 2.35
N LEU A 43 -2.76 2.81 2.96
CA LEU A 43 -1.30 2.82 2.98
C LEU A 43 -0.64 2.31 1.69
N THR A 44 -1.30 1.44 0.93
CA THR A 44 -0.73 0.82 -0.28
C THR A 44 -1.22 1.44 -1.59
N HIS A 45 -2.31 2.21 -1.54
CA HIS A 45 -2.93 2.78 -2.73
C HIS A 45 -3.28 4.26 -2.53
N ASP A 46 -4.08 4.59 -1.51
CA ASP A 46 -4.69 5.92 -1.48
C ASP A 46 -3.67 7.04 -1.14
N VAL A 47 -2.83 6.83 -0.13
CA VAL A 47 -1.78 7.79 0.23
C VAL A 47 -0.74 7.95 -0.90
N PRO A 48 -0.17 6.88 -1.48
CA PRO A 48 0.72 7.00 -2.64
C PRO A 48 0.11 7.80 -3.80
N ALA A 49 -1.14 7.51 -4.17
CA ALA A 49 -1.79 8.22 -5.27
C ALA A 49 -2.02 9.72 -4.96
N PHE A 50 -2.34 10.06 -3.70
CA PHE A 50 -2.42 11.46 -3.26
C PHE A 50 -1.04 12.15 -3.32
N LEU A 51 0.00 11.51 -2.80
CA LEU A 51 1.37 12.07 -2.79
C LEU A 51 1.93 12.28 -4.20
N LEU A 52 1.48 11.48 -5.16
CA LEU A 52 1.81 11.63 -6.59
C LEU A 52 0.90 12.63 -7.33
N GLY A 53 -0.07 13.24 -6.66
CA GLY A 53 -1.02 14.18 -7.28
C GLY A 53 -2.03 13.52 -8.22
N LEU A 54 -2.21 12.20 -8.11
CA LEU A 54 -3.15 11.43 -8.95
C LEU A 54 -4.58 11.45 -8.38
N GLN A 55 -4.75 11.83 -7.12
CA GLN A 55 -6.05 11.99 -6.48
C GLN A 55 -6.00 12.98 -5.31
N GLU A 56 -7.19 13.37 -4.84
CA GLU A 56 -7.37 14.20 -3.65
C GLU A 56 -6.96 13.49 -2.36
N LYS A 57 -6.70 14.29 -1.30
CA LYS A 57 -6.32 13.77 0.02
C LYS A 57 -7.36 12.75 0.53
N PRO A 58 -6.95 11.55 0.99
CA PRO A 58 -7.90 10.56 1.46
C PRO A 58 -8.66 11.05 2.71
N SER A 59 -9.99 10.93 2.69
CA SER A 59 -10.85 11.33 3.81
C SER A 59 -10.70 10.35 4.98
N GLY A 60 -10.17 10.81 6.12
CA GLY A 60 -10.11 10.05 7.37
C GLY A 60 -8.79 9.32 7.65
N CYS A 61 -7.66 9.88 7.19
CA CYS A 61 -6.32 9.56 7.71
C CYS A 61 -6.16 9.99 9.17
#